data_AF-A0A2S4W9B1-F1
#
_entry.id   AF-A0A2S4W9B1-F1
#
_cell.length_a   1.000
_cell.length_b   1.000
_cell.length_c   1.000
_cell.angle_alpha   90.00
_cell.angle_beta   90.00
_cell.angle_gamma   90.00
#
_symmetry.space_group_name_H-M   'P 1'
#
loop_
_entity.id
_entity.type
_entity.pdbx_description
1 polymer ?
#
loop_
_entity_poly.entity_id
_entity_poly.type
_entity_poly.pdbx_seq_one_letter_code
_entity_poly.pdbx_strand_id
1 'polypeptide(L)'
;MLLHLPDSILRFGPATLFATEKFESYNGILRFASIHSNRQSPSQDIAITFSSYHAFRQLLSGGFFWDHKQKKYVQCSYQVINMFSQNPLIQQTLGYNHSASTQNINYPSVKKNTVPEIDRLVIHQPLRNVYAEHEVKQISEVNLNKKQVLKKKYFILFNINQSTGAPLIGRINSIWMVQKPGHQSSYFFHVTVFQKLEQSEFYKMREIKKTPHKTYVQTSDIITGLNAQHDCHRGGCRLEATRTAIVERRKSSEKNLELNHRDEDRYIINFGLLASVSWHRKFSDLIFSCPTQLEWINTMHDGYMV
;
A
#
# COMPACT_ATOMS: atom_id res chain seq x y z
N MET A 1 1.56 -26.78 -6.21
CA MET A 1 0.87 -25.85 -5.27
C MET A 1 0.00 -24.84 -6.01
N LEU A 2 0.48 -24.16 -7.06
CA LEU A 2 -0.31 -23.17 -7.82
C LEU A 2 -1.46 -23.78 -8.66
N LEU A 3 -1.29 -24.99 -9.21
CA LEU A 3 -2.30 -25.68 -10.01
C LEU A 3 -3.62 -25.98 -9.26
N HIS A 4 -3.53 -26.30 -7.97
CA HIS A 4 -4.69 -26.61 -7.14
C HIS A 4 -5.16 -25.40 -6.32
N LEU A 5 -4.60 -24.22 -6.58
CA LEU A 5 -4.94 -23.01 -5.83
C LEU A 5 -6.42 -22.63 -5.98
N PRO A 6 -7.06 -22.71 -7.17
CA PRO A 6 -8.49 -22.43 -7.31
C PRO A 6 -9.36 -23.37 -6.45
N ASP A 7 -9.12 -24.67 -6.52
CA ASP A 7 -9.84 -25.67 -5.73
C ASP A 7 -9.60 -25.49 -4.23
N SER A 8 -8.37 -25.14 -3.86
CA SER A 8 -7.98 -24.88 -2.47
C SER A 8 -8.63 -23.60 -1.94
N ILE A 9 -8.79 -22.56 -2.78
CA ILE A 9 -9.47 -21.32 -2.42
C ILE A 9 -10.96 -21.57 -2.17
N LEU A 10 -11.60 -22.38 -3.03
CA LEU A 10 -13.00 -22.75 -2.87
C LEU A 10 -13.23 -23.57 -1.59
N ARG A 11 -12.27 -24.45 -1.25
CA ARG A 11 -12.43 -25.39 -0.14
C ARG A 11 -11.97 -24.86 1.21
N PHE A 12 -10.90 -24.07 1.24
CA PHE A 12 -10.24 -23.62 2.47
C PHE A 12 -10.24 -22.10 2.65
N GLY A 13 -10.84 -21.36 1.70
CA GLY A 13 -10.86 -19.90 1.69
C GLY A 13 -9.67 -19.30 0.95
N PRO A 14 -9.66 -17.97 0.75
CA PRO A 14 -8.65 -17.27 -0.05
C PRO A 14 -7.24 -17.60 0.44
N ALA A 15 -6.34 -17.86 -0.51
CA ALA A 15 -4.97 -18.27 -0.23
C ALA A 15 -4.30 -17.26 0.71
N THR A 16 -3.92 -17.74 1.90
CA THR A 16 -3.03 -17.07 2.83
C THR A 16 -1.70 -16.90 2.11
N LEU A 17 -1.48 -15.73 1.50
CA LEU A 17 -0.25 -15.20 0.86
C LEU A 17 -0.56 -14.02 -0.09
N PHE A 18 -1.83 -13.78 -0.46
CA PHE A 18 -2.20 -12.67 -1.37
C PHE A 18 -2.20 -11.27 -0.71
N ALA A 19 -2.05 -11.19 0.62
CA ALA A 19 -1.99 -9.93 1.38
C ALA A 19 -0.58 -9.76 1.98
N THR A 20 0.32 -9.15 1.21
CA THR A 20 1.75 -8.99 1.55
C THR A 20 2.00 -8.24 2.85
N GLU A 21 1.20 -7.21 3.15
CA GLU A 21 1.37 -6.39 4.37
C GLU A 21 1.06 -7.17 5.66
N LYS A 22 0.14 -8.14 5.62
CA LYS A 22 -0.15 -9.03 6.76
C LYS A 22 0.84 -10.19 6.89
N PHE A 23 1.65 -10.45 5.87
CA PHE A 23 2.62 -11.55 5.88
C PHE A 23 3.87 -11.19 6.70
N GLU A 24 4.32 -9.93 6.67
CA GLU A 24 5.47 -9.51 7.48
C GLU A 24 5.24 -9.71 8.97
N SER A 25 4.03 -9.45 9.47
CA SER A 25 3.67 -9.76 10.86
C SER A 25 3.52 -11.27 11.11
N TYR A 26 3.08 -12.04 10.10
CA TYR A 26 2.95 -13.50 10.19
C TYR A 26 4.31 -14.23 10.22
N ASN A 27 5.37 -13.63 9.66
CA ASN A 27 6.73 -14.14 9.78
C ASN A 27 7.17 -14.32 11.25
N GLY A 28 6.65 -13.50 12.16
CA GLY A 28 6.89 -13.67 13.59
C GLY A 28 6.33 -14.99 14.13
N ILE A 29 5.12 -15.36 13.71
CA ILE A 29 4.44 -16.60 14.13
C ILE A 29 5.14 -17.83 13.53
N LEU A 30 5.53 -17.75 12.24
CA LEU A 30 6.36 -18.77 11.58
C LEU A 30 7.66 -19.02 12.34
N ARG A 31 8.39 -17.95 12.67
CA ARG A 31 9.64 -18.03 13.44
C ARG A 31 9.42 -18.60 14.83
N PHE A 32 8.35 -18.20 15.52
CA PHE A 32 8.01 -18.73 16.84
C PHE A 32 7.76 -20.25 16.80
N ALA A 33 6.93 -20.73 15.87
CA ALA A 33 6.69 -22.16 15.68
C ALA A 33 7.99 -22.93 15.36
N SER A 34 8.87 -22.34 14.55
CA SER A 34 10.17 -22.94 14.24
C SER A 34 11.12 -23.00 15.44
N ILE A 35 11.28 -21.90 16.19
CA ILE A 35 12.20 -21.78 17.33
C ILE A 35 11.84 -22.79 18.42
N HIS A 36 10.54 -22.99 18.67
CA HIS A 36 10.00 -23.87 19.71
C HIS A 36 9.73 -25.31 19.24
N SER A 37 10.07 -25.65 18.00
CA SER A 37 10.06 -27.05 17.53
C SER A 37 11.25 -27.84 18.09
N ASN A 38 11.17 -29.18 18.05
CA ASN A 38 12.32 -30.04 18.36
C ASN A 38 13.42 -29.98 17.27
N ARG A 39 13.14 -29.27 16.16
CA ARG A 39 14.00 -29.02 15.00
C ARG A 39 14.45 -30.26 14.23
N GLN A 40 13.86 -31.42 14.49
CA GLN A 40 14.13 -32.64 13.72
C GLN A 40 13.43 -32.61 12.36
N SER A 41 12.20 -32.06 12.32
CA SER A 41 11.45 -31.84 11.07
C SER A 41 10.73 -30.49 11.13
N PRO A 42 11.46 -29.37 10.99
CA PRO A 42 10.89 -28.03 11.22
C PRO A 42 9.68 -27.72 10.34
N SER A 43 9.67 -28.20 9.09
CA SER A 43 8.54 -28.01 8.17
C SER A 43 7.28 -28.73 8.65
N GLN A 44 7.40 -29.97 9.12
CA GLN A 44 6.29 -30.76 9.65
C GLN A 44 5.77 -30.18 10.96
N ASP A 45 6.67 -29.77 11.86
CA ASP A 45 6.31 -29.19 13.14
C ASP A 45 5.56 -27.86 12.98
N ILE A 46 6.00 -27.01 12.04
CA ILE A 46 5.30 -25.77 11.67
C ILE A 46 3.92 -26.09 11.08
N ALA A 47 3.83 -27.07 10.19
CA ALA A 47 2.56 -27.47 9.58
C ALA A 47 1.55 -27.97 10.61
N ILE A 48 1.97 -28.80 11.57
CA ILE A 48 1.12 -29.29 12.67
C ILE A 48 0.69 -28.13 13.57
N THR A 49 1.61 -27.23 13.90
CA THR A 49 1.32 -26.04 14.72
C THR A 49 0.25 -25.18 14.06
N PHE A 50 0.37 -24.92 12.75
CA PHE A 50 -0.61 -24.14 12.00
C PHE A 50 -1.93 -24.86 11.82
N SER A 51 -1.92 -26.17 11.55
CA SER A 51 -3.14 -26.99 11.54
C SER A 51 -3.90 -26.83 12.87
N SER A 52 -3.18 -26.86 13.99
CA SER A 52 -3.76 -26.66 15.32
C SER A 52 -4.33 -25.25 15.47
N TYR A 53 -3.60 -24.20 15.10
CA TYR A 53 -4.09 -22.82 15.16
C TYR A 53 -5.36 -22.60 14.32
N HIS A 54 -5.39 -23.17 13.12
CA HIS A 54 -6.57 -23.10 12.24
C HIS A 54 -7.76 -23.87 12.84
N ALA A 55 -7.54 -25.06 13.39
CA ALA A 55 -8.57 -25.81 14.09
C ALA A 55 -9.13 -25.03 15.29
N PHE A 56 -8.27 -24.47 16.14
CA PHE A 56 -8.68 -23.62 17.26
C PHE A 56 -9.53 -22.43 16.81
N ARG A 57 -9.09 -21.73 15.76
CA ARG A 57 -9.83 -20.60 15.21
C ARG A 57 -11.19 -21.02 14.67
N GLN A 58 -11.28 -22.13 13.93
CA GLN A 58 -12.54 -22.67 13.42
C GLN A 58 -13.51 -22.98 14.57
N LEU A 59 -13.06 -23.69 15.60
CA LEU A 59 -13.89 -24.06 16.74
C LEU A 59 -14.39 -22.84 17.52
N LEU A 60 -13.49 -21.92 17.87
CA LEU A 60 -13.78 -20.76 18.69
C LEU A 60 -14.63 -19.70 17.98
N SER A 61 -14.47 -19.55 16.66
CA SER A 61 -15.28 -18.61 15.87
C SER A 61 -16.69 -19.15 15.54
N GLY A 62 -17.01 -20.38 15.96
CA GLY A 62 -18.30 -21.00 15.69
C GLY A 62 -18.40 -21.67 14.31
N GLY A 63 -17.27 -22.04 13.72
CA GLY A 63 -17.24 -22.83 12.52
C GLY A 63 -17.76 -24.26 12.73
N PHE A 64 -18.33 -24.84 11.68
CA PHE A 64 -18.82 -26.22 11.69
C PHE A 64 -17.67 -27.21 11.41
N PHE A 65 -17.77 -28.40 12.00
CA PHE A 65 -16.89 -29.54 11.73
C PHE A 65 -17.68 -30.85 11.73
N TRP A 66 -17.17 -31.87 11.05
CA TRP A 66 -17.85 -33.15 10.91
C TRP A 66 -17.67 -34.02 12.15
N ASP A 67 -18.77 -34.44 12.79
CA ASP A 67 -18.75 -35.42 13.86
C ASP A 67 -19.00 -36.82 13.28
N HIS A 68 -17.97 -37.68 13.34
CA HIS A 68 -18.05 -39.06 12.84
C HIS A 68 -19.02 -39.95 13.63
N LYS A 69 -19.27 -39.66 14.91
CA LYS A 69 -20.22 -40.42 15.73
C LYS A 69 -21.66 -40.07 15.37
N GLN A 70 -21.93 -38.78 15.22
CA GLN A 70 -23.27 -38.28 14.90
C GLN A 70 -23.56 -38.23 13.39
N LYS A 71 -22.54 -38.46 12.55
CA LYS A 71 -22.58 -38.36 11.07
C LYS A 71 -23.22 -37.07 10.57
N LYS A 72 -22.90 -35.94 11.22
CA LYS A 72 -23.39 -34.61 10.85
C LYS A 72 -22.35 -33.53 11.14
N TYR A 73 -22.50 -32.38 10.48
CA TYR A 73 -21.76 -31.18 10.85
C TYR A 73 -22.31 -30.62 12.16
N VAL A 74 -21.43 -30.39 13.11
CA VAL A 74 -21.75 -29.82 14.43
C VAL A 74 -20.89 -28.58 14.68
N GLN A 75 -21.31 -27.80 15.65
CA GLN A 75 -20.62 -26.59 16.10
C GLN A 75 -20.30 -26.75 17.59
N CYS A 76 -19.27 -26.04 18.07
CA CYS A 76 -19.01 -25.94 19.51
C CYS A 76 -20.21 -25.32 20.25
N SER A 77 -20.31 -25.61 21.55
CA SER A 77 -21.35 -25.01 22.38
C SER A 77 -21.21 -23.48 22.45
N TYR A 78 -22.33 -22.81 22.73
CA TYR A 78 -22.34 -21.34 22.89
C TYR A 78 -21.36 -20.86 23.98
N GLN A 79 -21.07 -21.67 25.00
CA GLN A 79 -20.11 -21.33 26.05
C GLN A 79 -18.69 -21.18 25.49
N VAL A 80 -18.29 -22.08 24.58
CA VAL A 80 -16.98 -22.06 23.91
C VAL A 80 -16.90 -20.89 22.92
N ILE A 81 -17.98 -20.66 22.15
CA ILE A 81 -18.04 -19.55 21.19
C ILE A 81 -18.03 -18.20 21.92
N ASN A 82 -18.73 -18.10 23.06
CA ASN A 82 -18.78 -16.89 23.87
C ASN A 82 -17.41 -16.53 24.45
N MET A 83 -16.56 -17.53 24.73
CA MET A 83 -15.17 -17.28 25.12
C MET A 83 -14.43 -16.44 24.07
N PHE A 84 -14.70 -16.65 22.77
CA PHE A 84 -14.14 -15.84 21.70
C PHE A 84 -14.88 -14.51 21.51
N SER A 85 -16.21 -14.53 21.44
CA SER A 85 -17.00 -13.33 21.11
C SER A 85 -16.93 -12.24 22.20
N GLN A 86 -16.82 -12.64 23.48
CA GLN A 86 -16.82 -11.73 24.62
C GLN A 86 -15.41 -11.31 25.08
N ASN A 87 -14.35 -11.93 24.57
CA ASN A 87 -12.99 -11.68 25.03
C ASN A 87 -12.10 -11.08 23.92
N PRO A 88 -11.90 -9.75 23.91
CA PRO A 88 -11.04 -9.08 22.93
C PRO A 88 -9.59 -9.58 22.91
N LEU A 89 -9.04 -10.04 24.04
CA LEU A 89 -7.67 -10.55 24.08
C LEU A 89 -7.53 -11.86 23.31
N ILE A 90 -8.52 -12.76 23.45
CA ILE A 90 -8.56 -14.02 22.70
C ILE A 90 -8.73 -13.74 21.21
N GLN A 91 -9.60 -12.79 20.85
CA GLN A 91 -9.74 -12.32 19.47
C GLN A 91 -8.40 -11.83 18.91
N GLN A 92 -7.71 -10.93 19.61
CA GLN A 92 -6.42 -10.40 19.20
C GLN A 92 -5.36 -11.50 19.05
N THR A 93 -5.34 -12.47 19.97
CA THR A 93 -4.40 -13.62 19.93
C THR A 93 -4.62 -14.47 18.68
N LEU A 94 -5.87 -14.60 18.22
CA LEU A 94 -6.23 -15.32 17.00
C LEU A 94 -6.22 -14.43 15.74
N GLY A 95 -5.68 -13.21 15.85
CA GLY A 95 -5.56 -12.27 14.73
C GLY A 95 -6.88 -11.64 14.28
N TYR A 96 -7.91 -11.68 15.12
CA TYR A 96 -9.17 -10.98 14.91
C TYR A 96 -9.18 -9.65 15.68
N ASN A 97 -9.55 -8.57 15.00
CA ASN A 97 -9.75 -7.27 15.63
C ASN A 97 -11.09 -6.71 15.15
N HIS A 98 -12.11 -6.84 16.02
CA HIS A 98 -13.46 -6.38 15.71
C HIS A 98 -13.49 -4.91 15.32
N SER A 99 -12.82 -4.05 16.09
CA SER A 99 -12.77 -2.60 15.84
C SER A 99 -12.15 -2.26 14.47
N ALA A 100 -11.12 -2.99 14.03
CA ALA A 100 -10.52 -2.80 12.71
C ALA A 100 -11.40 -3.31 11.56
N SER A 101 -12.33 -4.24 11.86
CA SER A 101 -13.28 -4.78 10.88
C SER A 101 -14.54 -3.92 10.71
N THR A 102 -14.93 -3.16 11.74
CA THR A 102 -16.15 -2.33 11.77
C THR A 102 -15.89 -0.83 11.72
N GLN A 103 -14.63 -0.40 11.61
CA GLN A 103 -14.25 1.00 11.51
C GLN A 103 -14.89 1.69 10.28
N ASN A 104 -15.95 2.47 10.52
CA ASN A 104 -16.50 3.43 9.58
C ASN A 104 -15.62 4.69 9.55
N ILE A 105 -14.46 4.57 8.90
CA ILE A 105 -13.61 5.74 8.63
C ILE A 105 -14.17 6.45 7.41
N ASN A 106 -14.63 7.68 7.62
CA ASN A 106 -14.94 8.59 6.52
C ASN A 106 -13.62 9.08 5.91
N TYR A 107 -13.48 8.88 4.60
CA TYR A 107 -12.35 9.41 3.84
C TYR A 107 -12.78 10.67 3.09
N PRO A 108 -11.86 11.63 2.88
CA PRO A 108 -10.47 11.66 3.36
C PRO A 108 -10.33 11.90 4.87
N SER A 109 -9.30 11.30 5.48
CA SER A 109 -8.99 11.48 6.92
C SER A 109 -7.53 11.82 7.16
N VAL A 110 -7.24 12.65 8.16
CA VAL A 110 -5.86 13.01 8.47
C VAL A 110 -5.15 11.85 9.15
N LYS A 111 -4.01 11.43 8.59
CA LYS A 111 -3.16 10.40 9.18
C LYS A 111 -2.10 11.00 10.09
N LYS A 112 -1.49 12.13 9.67
CA LYS A 112 -0.43 12.80 10.41
C LYS A 112 -0.53 14.32 10.25
N ASN A 113 -0.73 15.00 11.38
CA ASN A 113 -0.79 16.47 11.44
C ASN A 113 0.61 17.10 11.40
N THR A 114 1.55 16.59 12.20
CA THR A 114 2.83 17.26 12.43
C THR A 114 3.73 17.25 11.21
N VAL A 115 4.01 18.45 10.68
CA VAL A 115 4.94 18.69 9.57
C VAL A 115 6.35 18.95 10.12
N PRO A 116 7.40 18.29 9.59
CA PRO A 116 8.79 18.58 9.93
C PRO A 116 9.12 20.07 9.73
N GLU A 117 9.96 20.65 10.59
CA GLU A 117 10.26 22.10 10.54
C GLU A 117 10.80 22.56 9.18
N ILE A 118 11.65 21.74 8.56
CA ILE A 118 12.25 21.98 7.23
C ILE A 118 11.17 22.06 6.12
N ASP A 119 10.02 21.43 6.34
CA ASP A 119 8.92 21.36 5.37
C ASP A 119 7.78 22.34 5.65
N ARG A 120 7.89 23.15 6.72
CA ARG A 120 6.88 24.15 7.08
C ARG A 120 6.92 25.29 6.06
N LEU A 121 5.76 25.58 5.49
CA LEU A 121 5.58 26.67 4.53
C LEU A 121 4.70 27.75 5.13
N VAL A 122 4.94 28.99 4.70
CA VAL A 122 4.00 30.08 4.94
C VAL A 122 2.77 29.83 4.04
N ILE A 123 1.58 30.08 4.57
CA ILE A 123 0.32 29.95 3.83
C ILE A 123 0.40 30.83 2.58
N HIS A 124 0.24 30.23 1.40
CA HIS A 124 0.24 30.99 0.14
C HIS A 124 -1.01 31.86 0.03
N GLN A 125 -0.83 33.08 -0.50
CA GLN A 125 -1.87 34.11 -0.66
C GLN A 125 -3.19 33.62 -1.30
N PRO A 126 -3.21 32.74 -2.33
CA PRO A 126 -4.47 32.31 -2.94
C PRO A 126 -5.42 31.59 -1.97
N LEU A 127 -4.88 30.72 -1.09
CA LEU A 127 -5.69 30.04 -0.08
C LEU A 127 -6.17 31.01 1.00
N ARG A 128 -5.33 31.98 1.38
CA ARG A 128 -5.68 32.99 2.39
C ARG A 128 -6.76 33.94 1.90
N ASN A 129 -6.73 34.32 0.61
CA ASN A 129 -7.70 35.23 0.02
C ASN A 129 -9.09 34.59 -0.12
N VAL A 130 -9.13 33.32 -0.53
CA VAL A 130 -10.40 32.59 -0.72
C VAL A 130 -11.02 32.14 0.62
N TYR A 131 -10.18 31.82 1.62
CA TYR A 131 -10.62 31.28 2.91
C TYR A 131 -10.18 32.15 4.10
N ALA A 132 -10.33 33.48 3.97
CA ALA A 132 -9.86 34.44 4.97
C ALA A 132 -10.46 34.22 6.37
N GLU A 133 -11.70 33.75 6.46
CA GLU A 133 -12.41 33.48 7.72
C GLU A 133 -12.20 32.06 8.27
N HIS A 134 -11.42 31.22 7.60
CA HIS A 134 -11.23 29.82 8.00
C HIS A 134 -9.85 29.59 8.62
N GLU A 135 -9.77 28.59 9.51
CA GLU A 135 -8.49 28.15 10.05
C GLU A 135 -7.78 27.28 9.00
N VAL A 136 -6.63 27.76 8.50
CA VAL A 136 -5.82 27.04 7.51
C VAL A 136 -4.56 26.50 8.16
N LYS A 137 -4.40 25.18 8.14
CA LYS A 137 -3.26 24.45 8.74
C LYS A 137 -2.56 23.59 7.71
N GLN A 138 -1.23 23.60 7.70
CA GLN A 138 -0.46 22.64 6.92
C GLN A 138 -0.43 21.28 7.64
N ILE A 139 -0.62 20.19 6.90
CA ILE A 139 -0.59 18.82 7.42
C ILE A 139 0.39 17.94 6.62
N SER A 140 0.83 16.84 7.23
CA SER A 140 1.88 15.98 6.64
C SER A 140 1.33 14.88 5.76
N GLU A 141 0.27 14.19 6.21
CA GLU A 141 -0.28 13.01 5.53
C GLU A 141 -1.81 12.91 5.63
N VAL A 142 -2.46 12.58 4.52
CA VAL A 142 -3.92 12.36 4.41
C VAL A 142 -4.20 10.99 3.82
N ASN A 143 -5.09 10.21 4.45
CA ASN A 143 -5.65 9.01 3.84
C ASN A 143 -6.68 9.43 2.80
N LEU A 144 -6.42 9.15 1.52
CA LEU A 144 -7.41 9.31 0.45
C LEU A 144 -8.48 8.22 0.53
N ASN A 145 -8.06 7.00 0.89
CA ASN A 145 -8.90 5.83 1.13
C ASN A 145 -8.16 4.86 2.06
N LYS A 146 -8.75 3.70 2.34
CA LYS A 146 -8.18 2.68 3.25
C LYS A 146 -6.76 2.22 2.88
N LYS A 147 -6.35 2.33 1.62
CA LYS A 147 -5.07 1.82 1.12
C LYS A 147 -4.08 2.91 0.72
N GLN A 148 -4.56 4.11 0.41
CA GLN A 148 -3.72 5.18 -0.16
C GLN A 148 -3.55 6.33 0.81
N VAL A 149 -2.29 6.59 1.14
CA VAL A 149 -1.86 7.74 1.94
C VAL A 149 -1.14 8.72 1.03
N LEU A 150 -1.64 9.95 0.98
CA LEU A 150 -1.06 11.05 0.25
C LEU A 150 -0.14 11.85 1.17
N LYS A 151 1.06 12.15 0.69
CA LYS A 151 2.10 12.89 1.41
C LYS A 151 2.95 13.72 0.46
N LYS A 152 3.82 14.57 1.00
CA LYS A 152 4.81 15.35 0.22
C LYS A 152 5.63 14.42 -0.70
N LYS A 153 5.94 14.91 -1.91
CA LYS A 153 6.61 14.19 -3.02
C LYS A 153 5.83 13.02 -3.63
N TYR A 154 4.63 12.70 -3.14
CA TYR A 154 3.80 11.67 -3.73
C TYR A 154 3.09 12.17 -4.99
N PHE A 155 2.83 11.28 -5.95
CA PHE A 155 2.17 11.64 -7.21
C PHE A 155 0.68 11.31 -7.15
N ILE A 156 -0.14 12.21 -7.68
CA ILE A 156 -1.58 12.07 -7.76
C ILE A 156 -2.07 12.31 -9.19
N LEU A 157 -3.14 11.61 -9.54
CA LEU A 157 -3.90 11.81 -10.75
C LEU A 157 -5.19 12.56 -10.39
N PHE A 158 -5.51 13.65 -11.08
CA PHE A 158 -6.63 14.52 -10.74
C PHE A 158 -7.23 15.21 -11.98
N ASN A 159 -8.45 15.72 -11.83
CA ASN A 159 -9.14 16.49 -12.87
C ASN A 159 -9.13 17.98 -12.48
N ILE A 160 -8.88 18.88 -13.44
CA ILE A 160 -8.95 20.32 -13.19
C ILE A 160 -10.34 20.89 -13.52
N ASN A 161 -11.11 20.25 -14.41
CA ASN A 161 -12.49 20.60 -14.73
C ASN A 161 -13.27 19.31 -15.07
N GLN A 162 -14.51 19.18 -14.61
CA GLN A 162 -15.36 17.99 -14.86
C GLN A 162 -15.77 17.84 -16.33
N SER A 163 -15.54 18.86 -17.15
CA SER A 163 -15.79 18.87 -18.59
C SER A 163 -14.49 18.63 -19.37
N THR A 164 -14.41 17.43 -19.95
CA THR A 164 -13.66 17.03 -21.17
C THR A 164 -12.12 16.97 -21.20
N GLY A 165 -11.39 17.29 -20.13
CA GLY A 165 -9.93 17.11 -20.10
C GLY A 165 -9.47 15.67 -19.74
N ALA A 166 -8.38 15.19 -20.35
CA ALA A 166 -7.67 14.00 -19.85
C ALA A 166 -7.12 14.28 -18.44
N PRO A 167 -7.10 13.28 -17.53
CA PRO A 167 -6.66 13.50 -16.17
C PRO A 167 -5.19 13.90 -16.13
N LEU A 168 -4.87 14.86 -15.28
CA LEU A 168 -3.53 15.38 -15.11
C LEU A 168 -2.82 14.68 -13.98
N ILE A 169 -1.49 14.57 -14.11
CA ILE A 169 -0.63 14.03 -13.07
C ILE A 169 0.14 15.18 -12.41
N GLY A 170 0.28 15.10 -11.09
CA GLY A 170 1.05 16.09 -10.35
C GLY A 170 1.69 15.51 -9.11
N ARG A 171 2.78 16.16 -8.68
CA ARG A 171 3.50 15.81 -7.47
C ARG A 171 3.13 16.76 -6.34
N ILE A 172 2.76 16.21 -5.19
CA ILE A 172 2.37 16.98 -4.01
C ILE A 172 3.59 17.72 -3.44
N ASN A 173 3.50 19.04 -3.39
CA ASN A 173 4.48 19.91 -2.74
C ASN A 173 4.14 20.09 -1.25
N SER A 174 2.86 20.27 -0.93
CA SER A 174 2.35 20.50 0.44
C SER A 174 0.85 20.22 0.53
N ILE A 175 0.36 19.85 1.71
CA ILE A 175 -1.05 19.57 1.98
C ILE A 175 -1.57 20.57 3.01
N TRP A 176 -2.76 21.11 2.75
CA TRP A 176 -3.41 22.14 3.56
C TRP A 176 -4.81 21.67 3.96
N MET A 177 -5.11 21.79 5.24
CA MET A 177 -6.42 21.57 5.82
C MET A 177 -7.08 22.92 6.09
N VAL A 178 -8.29 23.10 5.59
CA VAL A 178 -9.13 24.27 5.83
C VAL A 178 -10.30 23.85 6.71
N GLN A 179 -10.40 24.45 7.89
CA GLN A 179 -11.44 24.15 8.86
C GLN A 179 -12.33 25.37 9.08
N LYS A 180 -13.65 25.17 8.97
CA LYS A 180 -14.64 26.13 9.41
C LYS A 180 -15.19 25.68 10.77
N PRO A 181 -15.40 26.58 11.74
CA PRO A 181 -16.07 26.24 12.98
C PRO A 181 -17.41 25.53 12.70
N GLY A 182 -17.57 24.31 13.22
CA GLY A 182 -18.80 23.51 13.09
C GLY A 182 -19.04 22.81 11.75
N HIS A 183 -18.11 22.81 10.78
CA HIS A 183 -18.27 22.10 9.50
C HIS A 183 -17.14 21.09 9.23
N GLN A 184 -17.37 20.21 8.25
CA GLN A 184 -16.40 19.23 7.78
C GLN A 184 -15.15 19.92 7.21
N SER A 185 -13.98 19.39 7.57
CA SER A 185 -12.69 19.91 7.09
C SER A 185 -12.50 19.60 5.61
N SER A 186 -11.99 20.57 4.86
CA SER A 186 -11.62 20.41 3.45
C SER A 186 -10.11 20.32 3.30
N TYR A 187 -9.62 19.50 2.37
CA TYR A 187 -8.18 19.34 2.13
C TYR A 187 -7.81 19.75 0.71
N PHE A 188 -6.76 20.57 0.64
CA PHE A 188 -6.20 21.13 -0.58
C PHE A 188 -4.74 20.69 -0.74
N PHE A 189 -4.38 20.30 -1.94
CA PHE A 189 -3.06 19.81 -2.29
C PHE A 189 -2.41 20.81 -3.23
N HIS A 190 -1.31 21.43 -2.80
CA HIS A 190 -0.48 22.22 -3.70
C HIS A 190 0.39 21.26 -4.51
N VAL A 191 0.20 21.23 -5.82
CA VAL A 191 0.85 20.27 -6.70
C VAL A 191 1.65 20.97 -7.79
N THR A 192 2.77 20.36 -8.16
CA THR A 192 3.48 20.67 -9.41
C THR A 192 2.97 19.73 -10.49
N VAL A 193 2.51 20.26 -11.63
CA VAL A 193 1.95 19.47 -12.74
C VAL A 193 3.08 18.83 -13.55
N PHE A 194 2.85 17.61 -14.02
CA PHE A 194 3.76 16.86 -14.89
C PHE A 194 3.11 16.57 -16.23
N GLN A 195 3.90 16.67 -17.29
CA GLN A 195 3.52 16.30 -18.65
C GLN A 195 3.80 14.81 -18.87
N LYS A 196 2.82 14.08 -19.43
CA LYS A 196 3.01 12.69 -19.90
C LYS A 196 3.86 12.70 -21.16
N LEU A 197 4.91 11.88 -21.19
CA LEU A 197 5.82 11.71 -22.34
C LEU A 197 5.62 10.33 -23.00
N GLU A 198 6.49 10.01 -23.95
CA GLU A 198 6.54 8.70 -24.59
C GLU A 198 7.04 7.60 -23.64
N GLN A 199 7.09 6.36 -24.13
CA GLN A 199 7.64 5.24 -23.38
C GLN A 199 9.16 5.35 -23.37
N SER A 200 9.76 5.14 -22.21
CA SER A 200 11.21 5.11 -22.06
C SER A 200 11.81 3.95 -22.83
N GLU A 201 12.86 4.18 -23.62
CA GLU A 201 13.57 3.11 -24.32
C GLU A 201 14.27 2.15 -23.34
N PHE A 202 14.81 2.68 -22.24
CA PHE A 202 15.55 1.92 -21.24
C PHE A 202 14.61 1.12 -20.32
N TYR A 203 13.63 1.80 -19.70
CA TYR A 203 12.74 1.16 -18.73
C TYR A 203 11.53 0.46 -19.36
N LYS A 204 11.23 0.73 -20.64
CA LYS A 204 9.99 0.31 -21.31
C LYS A 204 8.73 0.71 -20.54
N MET A 205 8.79 1.78 -19.77
CA MET A 205 7.69 2.32 -18.97
C MET A 205 7.38 3.76 -19.34
N ARG A 206 6.19 4.25 -18.97
CA ARG A 206 5.74 5.60 -19.31
C ARG A 206 6.55 6.68 -18.59
N GLU A 207 7.13 7.61 -19.33
CA GLU A 207 7.83 8.79 -18.78
C GLU A 207 6.86 9.93 -18.44
N ILE A 208 7.21 10.70 -17.41
CA ILE A 208 6.61 11.99 -17.08
C ILE A 208 7.70 13.03 -16.83
N LYS A 209 7.44 14.29 -17.20
CA LYS A 209 8.37 15.40 -17.02
C LYS A 209 7.73 16.55 -16.25
N LYS A 210 8.50 17.15 -15.35
CA LYS A 210 8.09 18.30 -14.54
C LYS A 210 7.80 19.50 -15.44
N THR A 211 6.72 20.21 -15.13
CA THR A 211 6.38 21.49 -15.76
C THR A 211 6.55 22.64 -14.75
N PRO A 212 6.65 23.89 -15.20
CA PRO A 212 6.66 25.04 -14.27
C PRO A 212 5.29 25.27 -13.61
N HIS A 213 4.22 24.64 -14.10
CA HIS A 213 2.86 24.88 -13.62
C HIS A 213 2.64 24.27 -12.24
N LYS A 214 2.10 25.09 -11.34
CA LYS A 214 1.68 24.70 -9.99
C LYS A 214 0.22 25.08 -9.80
N THR A 215 -0.54 24.23 -9.11
CA THR A 215 -1.96 24.47 -8.85
C THR A 215 -2.38 23.91 -7.50
N TYR A 216 -3.57 24.28 -7.05
CA TYR A 216 -4.24 23.69 -5.90
C TYR A 216 -5.31 22.72 -6.39
N VAL A 217 -5.36 21.54 -5.77
CA VAL A 217 -6.32 20.48 -6.09
C VAL A 217 -7.10 20.15 -4.83
N GLN A 218 -8.42 20.17 -4.89
CA GLN A 218 -9.26 19.72 -3.78
C GLN A 218 -9.30 18.19 -3.77
N THR A 219 -9.48 17.59 -2.60
CA THR A 219 -9.50 16.12 -2.50
C THR A 219 -10.56 15.45 -3.37
N SER A 220 -11.70 16.10 -3.59
CA SER A 220 -12.79 15.62 -4.45
C SER A 220 -12.38 15.43 -5.91
N ASP A 221 -11.36 16.16 -6.36
CA ASP A 221 -10.88 16.11 -7.74
C ASP A 221 -9.76 15.09 -7.94
N ILE A 222 -9.27 14.49 -6.85
CA ILE A 222 -8.21 13.48 -6.87
C ILE A 222 -8.83 12.12 -7.20
N ILE A 223 -8.40 11.54 -8.31
CA ILE A 223 -8.81 10.21 -8.74
C ILE A 223 -8.08 9.13 -7.94
N THR A 224 -6.74 9.21 -7.89
CA THR A 224 -5.92 8.23 -7.17
C THR A 224 -4.48 8.73 -7.00
N GLY A 225 -3.73 8.08 -6.12
CA GLY A 225 -2.27 8.18 -6.09
C GLY A 225 -1.60 7.26 -7.11
N LEU A 226 -0.54 7.76 -7.76
CA LEU A 226 0.33 6.99 -8.65
C LEU A 226 1.74 6.87 -8.06
N ASN A 227 2.40 5.74 -8.31
CA ASN A 227 3.81 5.56 -7.96
C ASN A 227 4.67 5.92 -9.17
N ALA A 228 5.55 6.90 -8.97
CA ALA A 228 6.55 7.28 -9.95
C ALA A 228 7.93 7.26 -9.29
N GLN A 229 8.92 6.79 -10.04
CA GLN A 229 10.32 6.69 -9.62
C GLN A 229 11.14 7.65 -10.48
N HIS A 230 12.17 8.27 -9.91
CA HIS A 230 13.03 9.19 -10.67
C HIS A 230 13.74 8.43 -11.80
N ASP A 231 13.82 9.04 -12.98
CA ASP A 231 14.58 8.51 -14.11
C ASP A 231 16.09 8.68 -13.85
N CYS A 232 16.64 7.73 -13.11
CA CYS A 232 18.04 7.77 -12.68
C CYS A 232 19.01 7.52 -13.82
N HIS A 233 18.59 6.75 -14.83
CA HIS A 233 19.39 6.48 -16.02
C HIS A 233 19.69 7.79 -16.76
N ARG A 234 18.65 8.58 -17.04
CA ARG A 234 18.81 9.87 -17.72
C ARG A 234 19.37 10.96 -16.82
N GLY A 235 18.99 10.96 -15.54
CA GLY A 235 19.51 11.92 -14.55
C GLY A 235 20.97 11.67 -14.15
N GLY A 236 21.59 10.57 -14.62
CA GLY A 236 22.97 10.21 -14.29
C GLY A 236 23.22 10.12 -12.79
N CYS A 237 22.23 9.64 -12.02
CA CYS A 237 22.29 9.56 -10.57
C CYS A 237 23.34 8.55 -10.12
N ARG A 238 23.99 8.81 -8.98
CA ARG A 238 25.07 7.97 -8.47
C ARG A 238 24.75 7.45 -7.08
N LEU A 239 25.24 6.24 -6.81
CA LEU A 239 25.30 5.68 -5.47
C LEU A 239 26.52 6.29 -4.77
N GLU A 240 26.27 6.99 -3.68
CA GLU A 240 27.30 7.62 -2.86
C GLU A 240 27.22 7.06 -1.44
N ALA A 241 28.37 6.83 -0.80
CA ALA A 241 28.41 6.35 0.57
C ALA A 241 28.09 7.49 1.56
N THR A 242 26.82 7.88 1.64
CA THR A 242 26.35 9.00 2.50
C THR A 242 25.54 8.52 3.70
N ARG A 243 24.84 7.39 3.59
CA ARG A 243 23.94 6.92 4.64
C ARG A 243 24.72 6.19 5.74
N THR A 244 24.71 6.74 6.95
CA THR A 244 25.32 6.08 8.12
C THR A 244 24.72 4.69 8.34
N ALA A 245 25.55 3.66 8.36
CA ALA A 245 25.11 2.30 8.66
C ALA A 245 24.71 2.18 10.14
N ILE A 246 23.64 1.44 10.39
CA ILE A 246 23.23 1.07 11.75
C ILE A 246 23.54 -0.42 11.92
N VAL A 247 24.48 -0.73 12.78
CA VAL A 247 24.85 -2.10 13.16
C VAL A 247 24.46 -2.28 14.62
N GLU A 248 23.68 -3.31 14.93
CA GLU A 248 23.21 -3.59 16.30
C GLU A 248 22.54 -2.39 16.99
N ARG A 249 21.76 -1.61 16.23
CA ARG A 249 21.07 -0.38 16.70
C ARG A 249 22.01 0.77 17.11
N ARG A 250 23.30 0.68 16.84
CA ARG A 250 24.28 1.75 17.02
C ARG A 250 24.70 2.32 15.67
N LYS A 251 24.92 3.64 15.61
CA LYS A 251 25.50 4.29 14.44
C LYS A 251 26.95 3.79 14.29
N SER A 252 27.27 3.26 13.12
CA SER A 252 28.64 2.86 12.76
C SER A 252 29.37 4.02 12.09
N SER A 253 30.70 3.93 12.03
CA SER A 253 31.53 4.78 11.16
C SER A 253 31.38 4.41 9.68
N GLU A 254 30.94 3.19 9.39
CA GLU A 254 30.67 2.71 8.03
C GLU A 254 29.48 3.43 7.39
N LYS A 255 29.61 3.72 6.10
CA LYS A 255 28.55 4.35 5.31
C LYS A 255 28.07 3.38 4.24
N ASN A 256 26.76 3.20 4.20
CA ASN A 256 26.08 2.49 3.13
C ASN A 256 25.89 3.39 1.91
N LEU A 257 25.89 2.76 0.74
CA LEU A 257 25.55 3.41 -0.51
C LEU A 257 24.09 3.91 -0.48
N GLU A 258 23.90 5.15 -0.88
CA GLU A 258 22.62 5.83 -1.01
C GLU A 258 22.54 6.48 -2.38
N LEU A 259 21.36 6.39 -3.00
CA LEU A 259 21.13 6.96 -4.31
C LEU A 259 20.79 8.45 -4.17
N ASN A 260 21.70 9.31 -4.62
CA ASN A 260 21.50 10.75 -4.63
C ASN A 260 21.00 11.19 -6.02
N HIS A 261 19.76 11.67 -6.07
CA HIS A 261 19.18 12.22 -7.30
C HIS A 261 19.77 13.59 -7.61
N ARG A 262 20.23 13.79 -8.85
CA ARG A 262 20.86 15.05 -9.31
C ARG A 262 19.86 16.13 -9.69
N ASP A 263 18.66 15.72 -10.06
CA ASP A 263 17.56 16.59 -10.44
C ASP A 263 16.22 16.03 -9.93
N GLU A 264 15.15 16.78 -10.17
CA GLU A 264 13.78 16.34 -9.94
C GLU A 264 12.92 16.59 -11.19
N ASP A 265 13.48 16.39 -12.39
CA ASP A 265 12.83 16.74 -13.67
C ASP A 265 11.99 15.58 -14.23
N ARG A 266 12.56 14.38 -14.32
CA ARG A 266 11.94 13.24 -15.00
C ARG A 266 11.70 12.05 -14.09
N TYR A 267 10.58 11.38 -14.34
CA TYR A 267 10.15 10.22 -13.59
C TYR A 267 9.52 9.17 -14.51
N ILE A 268 9.55 7.93 -14.08
CA ILE A 268 8.94 6.76 -14.72
C ILE A 268 7.76 6.30 -13.86
N ILE A 269 6.61 6.07 -14.49
CA ILE A 269 5.46 5.48 -13.80
C ILE A 269 5.73 4.01 -13.54
N ASN A 270 5.71 3.61 -12.28
CA ASN A 270 5.85 2.22 -11.89
C ASN A 270 4.56 1.45 -12.22
N PHE A 271 4.55 0.83 -13.40
CA PHE A 271 3.44 0.03 -13.87
C PHE A 271 3.18 -1.23 -13.03
N GLY A 272 4.22 -1.76 -12.37
CA GLY A 272 4.14 -2.99 -11.57
C GLY A 272 3.53 -2.80 -10.18
N LEU A 273 3.09 -1.59 -9.82
CA LEU A 273 2.53 -1.34 -8.50
C LEU A 273 1.18 -2.08 -8.33
N LEU A 274 1.06 -2.87 -7.26
CA LEU A 274 -0.16 -3.61 -6.92
C LEU A 274 -1.29 -2.74 -6.35
N ALA A 275 -1.02 -1.47 -6.05
CA ALA A 275 -2.02 -0.50 -5.62
C ALA A 275 -2.54 0.31 -6.82
N SER A 276 -3.85 0.52 -6.90
CA SER A 276 -4.49 1.26 -8.00
C SER A 276 -4.04 0.81 -9.40
N VAL A 277 -3.95 -0.52 -9.59
CA VAL A 277 -3.45 -1.15 -10.83
C VAL A 277 -4.17 -0.64 -12.07
N SER A 278 -5.49 -0.52 -12.02
CA SER A 278 -6.31 -0.04 -13.14
C SER A 278 -5.90 1.36 -13.60
N TRP A 279 -5.61 2.26 -12.67
CA TRP A 279 -5.19 3.63 -12.98
C TRP A 279 -3.74 3.72 -13.44
N HIS A 280 -2.82 2.91 -12.90
CA HIS A 280 -1.46 2.81 -13.42
C HIS A 280 -1.48 2.30 -14.86
N ARG A 281 -2.27 1.26 -15.16
CA ARG A 281 -2.44 0.74 -16.52
C ARG A 281 -3.03 1.78 -17.47
N LYS A 282 -4.16 2.39 -17.07
CA LYS A 282 -4.86 3.39 -17.88
C LYS A 282 -4.02 4.63 -18.14
N PHE A 283 -3.30 5.13 -17.13
CA PHE A 283 -2.45 6.30 -17.29
C PHE A 283 -1.20 5.98 -18.12
N SER A 284 -0.53 4.86 -17.82
CA SER A 284 0.68 4.45 -18.55
C SER A 284 0.40 4.17 -20.02
N ASP A 285 -0.78 3.64 -20.34
CA ASP A 285 -1.23 3.41 -21.72
C ASP A 285 -0.15 2.68 -22.53
N LEU A 286 0.30 1.57 -21.96
CA LEU A 286 1.32 0.70 -22.54
C LEU A 286 0.58 -0.47 -23.18
N ILE A 287 0.89 -0.72 -24.45
CA ILE A 287 0.37 -1.86 -25.18
C ILE A 287 1.24 -3.06 -24.83
N PHE A 288 0.61 -4.12 -24.33
CA PHE A 288 1.26 -5.40 -24.12
C PHE A 288 0.57 -6.43 -25.00
N SER A 289 1.36 -7.18 -25.76
CA SER A 289 0.88 -8.43 -26.34
C SER A 289 0.64 -9.40 -25.20
N CYS A 290 -0.55 -10.02 -25.18
CA CYS A 290 -0.77 -11.15 -24.29
C CYS A 290 0.17 -12.29 -24.75
N PRO A 291 1.01 -12.84 -23.88
CA PRO A 291 1.83 -13.98 -24.28
C PRO A 291 0.91 -15.13 -24.67
N THR A 292 1.18 -15.74 -25.81
CA THR A 292 0.52 -16.96 -26.27
C THR A 292 0.78 -18.11 -25.30
N GLN A 293 -0.05 -19.14 -25.36
CA GLN A 293 0.12 -20.33 -24.52
C GLN A 293 1.49 -21.01 -24.75
N LEU A 294 1.99 -20.98 -25.99
CA LEU A 294 3.30 -21.54 -26.32
C LEU A 294 4.45 -20.69 -25.72
N GLU A 295 4.35 -19.37 -25.79
CA GLU A 295 5.32 -18.45 -25.16
C GLU A 295 5.36 -18.61 -23.64
N TRP A 296 4.21 -18.88 -23.00
CA TRP A 296 4.16 -19.21 -21.58
C TRP A 296 4.91 -20.51 -21.25
N ILE A 297 4.73 -21.55 -22.06
CA ILE A 297 5.41 -22.84 -21.86
C ILE A 297 6.92 -22.68 -22.06
N ASN A 298 7.34 -22.01 -23.14
CA ASN A 298 8.75 -21.75 -23.42
C ASN A 298 9.39 -20.92 -22.31
N THR A 299 8.72 -19.86 -21.84
CA THR A 299 9.18 -19.04 -20.71
C THR A 299 9.36 -19.85 -19.42
N MET A 300 8.46 -20.79 -19.14
CA MET A 300 8.54 -21.64 -17.95
C MET A 300 9.69 -22.65 -18.03
N HIS A 301 10.09 -23.08 -19.23
CA HIS A 301 11.21 -24.00 -19.45
C HIS A 301 12.56 -23.30 -19.56
N ASP A 302 12.62 -22.24 -20.36
CA ASP A 302 13.88 -21.58 -20.75
C ASP A 302 14.19 -20.34 -19.88
N GLY A 303 13.23 -19.93 -19.05
CA GLY A 303 13.26 -18.63 -18.39
C GLY A 303 12.81 -17.50 -19.33
N TYR A 304 12.41 -16.36 -18.76
CA TYR A 304 12.03 -15.18 -19.55
C TYR A 304 13.30 -14.55 -20.14
N MET A 305 13.64 -14.92 -21.37
CA MET A 305 14.70 -14.28 -22.14
C MET A 305 14.13 -13.00 -22.74
N VAL A 306 14.58 -11.84 -22.24
CA VAL A 306 14.22 -10.50 -22.75
C VAL A 306 15.20 -10.08 -23.83
#